data_AF-A0A352T030-F1
#
_entry.id   AF-A0A352T030-F1
#
_cell.length_a   1.000
_cell.length_b   1.000
_cell.length_c   1.000
_cell.angle_alpha   90.00
_cell.angle_beta   90.00
_cell.angle_gamma   90.00
#
_symmetry.space_group_name_H-M   'P 1'
#
loop_
_entity.id
_entity.type
_entity.pdbx_description
1 polymer ?
#
loop_
_entity_poly.entity_id
_entity_poly.type
_entity_poly.pdbx_seq_one_letter_code
_entity_poly.pdbx_strand_id
1 'polypeptide(L)'
;MEVLETHLSPFFVALFAFCFALASGAVWEIYEFLADCVLGTNMQKFMLGDGTVLVGQAALRDTMTDLIVDALSSLTVTVIGYYYTVKSPNKSSS
;
A
#
# COMPACT_ATOMS: atom_id res chain seq x y z
N MET A 1 9.38 11.59 -30.36
CA MET A 1 9.37 10.92 -29.05
C MET A 1 9.60 9.45 -29.33
N GLU A 2 10.74 8.93 -28.88
CA GLU A 2 11.04 7.51 -28.99
C GLU A 2 10.20 6.79 -27.93
N VAL A 3 9.22 6.01 -28.37
CA VAL A 3 8.40 5.19 -27.47
C VAL A 3 9.24 3.97 -27.15
N LEU A 4 9.83 3.94 -25.96
CA LEU A 4 10.53 2.75 -25.47
C LEU A 4 9.50 1.63 -25.34
N GLU A 5 9.53 0.66 -26.27
CA GLU A 5 8.71 -0.55 -26.18
C GLU A 5 9.18 -1.38 -24.99
N THR A 6 8.46 -1.26 -23.88
CA THR A 6 8.78 -1.99 -22.64
C THR A 6 8.17 -3.38 -22.71
N HIS A 7 8.98 -4.38 -23.06
CA HIS A 7 8.62 -5.81 -22.99
C HIS A 7 8.62 -6.33 -21.54
N LEU A 8 7.89 -5.67 -20.64
CA LEU A 8 7.74 -6.14 -19.26
C LEU A 8 6.67 -7.23 -19.20
N SER A 9 6.99 -8.36 -18.54
CA SER A 9 6.02 -9.41 -18.29
C SER A 9 4.85 -8.85 -17.47
N PRO A 10 3.58 -9.14 -17.82
CA PRO A 10 2.41 -8.73 -17.04
C PRO A 10 2.51 -9.12 -15.55
N PHE A 11 3.16 -10.25 -15.27
CA PHE A 11 3.42 -10.68 -13.89
C PHE A 11 4.36 -9.72 -13.15
N PHE A 12 5.44 -9.28 -13.79
CA PHE A 12 6.40 -8.37 -13.18
C PHE A 12 5.76 -7.02 -12.86
N VAL A 13 4.93 -6.50 -13.77
CA VAL A 13 4.21 -5.24 -13.56
C VAL A 13 3.25 -5.35 -12.37
N ALA A 14 2.48 -6.44 -12.28
CA ALA A 14 1.56 -6.67 -11.17
C ALA A 14 2.29 -6.81 -9.82
N LEU A 15 3.39 -7.58 -9.80
CA LEU A 15 4.21 -7.75 -8.59
C LEU A 15 4.85 -6.43 -8.14
N PHE A 16 5.42 -5.67 -9.08
CA PHE A 16 6.00 -4.36 -8.80
C PHE A 16 4.95 -3.40 -8.22
N ALA A 17 3.77 -3.32 -8.83
CA ALA A 17 2.68 -2.48 -8.35
C ALA A 17 2.23 -2.88 -6.93
N PHE A 18 2.17 -4.18 -6.63
CA PHE A 18 1.85 -4.68 -5.30
C PHE A 18 2.89 -4.26 -4.25
N CYS A 19 4.17 -4.50 -4.54
CA CYS A 19 5.26 -4.11 -3.65
C CYS A 19 5.32 -2.58 -3.46
N PHE A 20 5.08 -1.81 -4.51
CA PHE A 20 5.05 -0.35 -4.45
C PHE A 20 3.90 0.17 -3.58
N ALA A 21 2.72 -0.44 -3.66
CA ALA A 21 1.59 -0.10 -2.80
C ALA A 21 1.91 -0.39 -1.32
N LEU A 22 2.47 -1.56 -1.01
CA LEU A 22 2.91 -1.88 0.36
C LEU A 22 3.98 -0.93 0.88
N ALA A 23 4.96 -0.56 0.04
CA ALA A 23 6.00 0.39 0.43
C ALA A 23 5.40 1.78 0.71
N SER A 24 4.39 2.19 -0.05
CA SER A 24 3.68 3.45 0.16
C SER A 24 2.89 3.44 1.47
N GLY A 25 2.21 2.34 1.80
CA GLY A 25 1.54 2.14 3.10
C GLY A 25 2.53 2.21 4.26
N ALA A 26 3.68 1.54 4.15
CA ALA A 26 4.72 1.64 5.18
C ALA A 26 5.28 3.07 5.35
N VAL A 27 5.40 3.84 4.26
CA VAL A 27 5.80 5.25 4.34
C VAL A 27 4.75 6.09 5.08
N TRP A 28 3.46 5.80 4.88
CA TRP A 28 2.38 6.46 5.62
C TRP A 28 2.49 6.18 7.12
N GLU A 29 2.68 4.93 7.54
CA GLU A 29 2.87 4.58 8.95
C GLU A 29 4.08 5.27 9.59
N ILE A 30 5.19 5.42 8.85
CA ILE A 30 6.35 6.18 9.32
C ILE A 30 6.00 7.65 9.52
N TYR A 31 5.21 8.24 8.61
CA TYR A 31 4.73 9.61 8.76
C TYR A 31 3.84 9.76 10.00
N GLU A 32 2.91 8.84 10.24
CA GLU A 32 2.04 8.88 11.43
C GLU A 32 2.84 8.80 12.72
N PHE A 33 3.80 7.86 12.79
CA PHE A 33 4.69 7.73 13.93
C PHE A 33 5.47 9.03 14.20
N LEU A 34 5.99 9.66 13.15
CA LEU A 34 6.71 10.93 13.28
C LEU A 34 5.80 12.09 13.70
N ALA A 35 4.58 12.15 13.16
CA ALA A 35 3.58 13.14 13.55
C ALA A 35 3.22 13.00 15.03
N ASP A 36 2.98 11.78 15.50
CA ASP A 36 2.67 11.49 16.89
C ASP A 36 3.84 11.85 17.82
N CYS A 37 5.09 11.60 17.39
CA CYS A 37 6.28 11.95 18.16
C CYS A 37 6.58 13.46 18.20
N VAL A 38 6.44 14.17 17.07
CA VAL A 38 6.92 15.55 16.92
C VAL A 38 5.82 16.57 17.18
N LEU A 39 4.59 16.27 16.76
CA LEU A 39 3.45 17.17 16.83
C LEU A 39 2.49 16.82 17.98
N GLY A 40 2.69 15.69 18.65
CA GLY A 40 1.84 15.23 19.75
C GLY A 40 0.44 14.82 19.29
N THR A 41 0.32 14.39 18.03
CA THR A 41 -0.93 13.85 17.49
C THR A 41 -1.20 12.42 18.01
N ASN A 42 -2.32 11.84 17.58
CA ASN A 42 -2.69 10.46 17.86
C ASN A 42 -3.24 9.82 16.57
N MET A 43 -2.39 9.82 15.55
CA MET A 43 -2.67 9.25 14.23
C MET A 43 -2.68 7.73 14.29
N GLN A 44 -1.69 7.11 14.93
CA GLN A 44 -1.63 5.65 15.12
C GLN A 44 -2.67 5.11 16.13
N LYS A 45 -3.51 5.98 16.68
CA LYS A 45 -4.54 5.67 17.70
C LYS A 45 -4.02 4.93 18.93
N PHE A 46 -2.79 5.22 19.37
CA PHE A 46 -2.21 4.61 20.57
C PHE A 46 -2.83 5.12 21.88
N MET A 47 -3.62 6.20 21.86
CA MET A 47 -4.33 6.74 23.03
C MET A 47 -5.84 6.81 22.79
N LEU A 48 -6.63 6.42 23.78
CA LEU A 48 -8.09 6.53 23.75
C LEU A 48 -8.56 7.96 24.04
N GLY A 49 -9.82 8.26 23.72
CA GLY A 49 -10.41 9.59 23.94
C GLY A 49 -10.53 9.99 25.43
N ASP A 50 -10.42 9.04 26.34
CA ASP A 50 -10.38 9.28 27.79
C ASP A 50 -8.95 9.50 28.33
N GLY A 51 -7.94 9.50 27.46
CA GLY A 51 -6.53 9.67 27.81
C GLY A 51 -5.81 8.37 28.19
N THR A 52 -6.48 7.22 28.11
CA THR A 52 -5.83 5.92 28.39
C THR A 52 -4.82 5.60 27.29
N VAL A 53 -3.56 5.39 27.66
CA VAL A 53 -2.49 4.99 26.74
C VAL A 53 -2.50 3.47 26.56
N LEU A 54 -2.63 3.03 25.31
CA LEU A 54 -2.55 1.62 24.94
C LEU A 54 -1.08 1.16 24.93
N VAL A 55 -0.85 -0.12 25.27
CA VAL A 55 0.50 -0.71 25.33
C VAL A 55 0.52 -2.05 24.59
N GLY A 56 1.63 -2.35 23.91
CA GLY A 56 1.84 -3.60 23.20
C GLY A 56 0.95 -3.72 21.95
N GLN A 57 0.38 -4.91 21.71
CA GLN A 57 -0.45 -5.18 20.53
C GLN A 57 -1.67 -4.26 20.41
N ALA A 58 -2.19 -3.74 21.53
CA ALA A 58 -3.32 -2.81 21.51
C ALA A 58 -2.94 -1.47 20.87
N ALA A 59 -1.73 -0.98 21.13
CA ALA A 59 -1.23 0.29 20.58
C ALA A 59 -0.88 0.20 19.09
N LEU A 60 -0.53 -1.00 18.62
CA LEU A 60 -0.15 -1.26 17.23
C LEU A 60 -1.35 -1.62 16.34
N ARG A 61 -2.55 -1.75 16.90
CA ARG A 61 -3.69 -2.33 16.19
C ARG A 61 -4.10 -1.52 14.97
N ASP A 62 -4.02 -0.19 15.05
CA ASP A 62 -4.40 0.72 13.96
C ASP A 62 -3.43 0.56 12.78
N THR A 63 -2.14 0.84 13.01
CA THR A 63 -1.04 0.60 12.06
C THR A 63 -1.08 -0.80 11.42
N MET A 64 -1.29 -1.84 12.21
CA MET A 64 -1.37 -3.20 11.66
C MET A 64 -2.62 -3.42 10.82
N THR A 65 -3.74 -2.78 11.17
CA THR A 65 -4.97 -2.84 10.37
C THR A 65 -4.75 -2.16 9.02
N ASP A 66 -4.13 -0.99 8.99
CA ASP A 66 -3.86 -0.24 7.77
C ASP A 66 -2.93 -1.02 6.83
N LEU A 67 -1.81 -1.56 7.35
CA LEU A 67 -0.90 -2.40 6.56
C LEU A 67 -1.57 -3.67 6.01
N ILE A 68 -2.46 -4.32 6.78
CA ILE A 68 -3.18 -5.51 6.33
C ILE A 68 -4.20 -5.13 5.24
N VAL A 69 -4.93 -4.03 5.42
CA VAL A 69 -5.91 -3.54 4.44
C VAL A 69 -5.21 -3.12 3.15
N ASP A 70 -4.06 -2.46 3.23
CA ASP A 70 -3.22 -2.11 2.08
C ASP A 70 -2.74 -3.36 1.35
N ALA A 71 -2.28 -4.39 2.06
CA ALA A 71 -1.87 -5.65 1.47
C ALA A 71 -3.02 -6.34 0.72
N LEU A 72 -4.20 -6.46 1.34
CA LEU A 72 -5.34 -7.15 0.75
C LEU A 72 -5.92 -6.38 -0.45
N SER A 73 -6.03 -5.06 -0.33
CA SER A 73 -6.56 -4.21 -1.39
C SER A 73 -5.61 -4.14 -2.59
N SER A 74 -4.31 -3.93 -2.35
CA SER A 74 -3.30 -3.93 -3.42
C SER A 74 -3.16 -5.28 -4.10
N LEU A 75 -3.25 -6.40 -3.35
CA LEU A 75 -3.26 -7.74 -3.94
C LEU A 75 -4.48 -7.92 -4.84
N THR A 76 -5.67 -7.51 -4.38
CA THR A 76 -6.90 -7.60 -5.16
C THR A 76 -6.80 -6.80 -6.46
N VAL A 77 -6.34 -5.54 -6.38
CA VAL A 77 -6.20 -4.66 -7.54
C VAL A 77 -5.16 -5.18 -8.54
N THR A 78 -4.02 -5.68 -8.05
CA THR A 78 -2.94 -6.17 -8.91
C THR A 78 -3.27 -7.51 -9.57
N VAL A 79 -4.01 -8.40 -8.90
CA VAL A 79 -4.55 -9.63 -9.50
C VAL A 79 -5.55 -9.29 -10.60
N ILE A 80 -6.47 -8.35 -10.35
CA ILE A 80 -7.42 -7.89 -11.37
C ILE A 80 -6.65 -7.28 -12.56
N GLY A 81 -5.72 -6.37 -12.30
CA GLY A 81 -4.89 -5.71 -13.33
C GLY A 81 -4.07 -6.70 -14.16
N TYR A 82 -3.54 -7.76 -13.54
CA TYR A 82 -2.85 -8.85 -14.24
C TYR A 82 -3.77 -9.52 -15.26
N TYR A 83 -4.98 -9.94 -14.87
CA TYR A 83 -5.91 -10.59 -15.78
C TYR A 83 -6.38 -9.66 -16.92
N TYR A 84 -6.57 -8.37 -16.65
CA TYR A 84 -6.88 -7.39 -17.71
C TYR A 84 -5.73 -7.23 -18.70
N THR A 85 -4.49 -7.19 -18.22
CA THR A 85 -3.31 -7.00 -19.07
C THR A 85 -3.04 -8.24 -19.93
N VAL A 86 -3.18 -9.43 -19.35
CA VAL A 86 -3.02 -10.70 -20.08
C VAL A 86 -4.13 -10.93 -21.09
N LYS A 87 -5.38 -10.59 -20.76
CA LYS A 87 -6.54 -10.79 -21.64
C LYS A 87 -6.64 -9.76 -22.75
N SER A 88 -5.98 -8.61 -22.62
CA SER A 88 -5.92 -7.62 -23.70
C SER A 88 -5.02 -8.18 -24.82
N PRO A 89 -5.57 -8.67 -25.94
CA PRO A 89 -4.72 -8.99 -27.07
C PRO A 89 -4.08 -7.67 -27.47
N ASN A 90 -2.75 -7.63 -27.57
CA ASN A 90 -2.03 -6.51 -28.15
C ASN A 90 -2.75 -6.12 -29.44
N LYS A 91 -3.55 -5.04 -29.42
CA LYS A 91 -3.88 -4.31 -30.64
C LYS A 91 -2.58 -3.62 -31.02
N SER A 92 -1.67 -4.37 -31.64
CA SER A 92 -0.63 -3.79 -32.45
C SER A 92 -1.35 -2.92 -33.46
N SER A 93 -1.27 -1.60 -33.23
CA SER A 93 -1.68 -0.57 -34.15
C SER A 93 -1.15 -0.93 -35.54
N SER A 94 -2.07 -1.03 -36.50
CA SER A 94 -1.74 -1.08 -37.92
C SER A 94 -1.15 0.24 -38.41
#